data_AF-A0A1A8KL02-F1
#
_entry.id   AF-A0A1A8KL02-F1
#
_cell.length_a   1.000
_cell.length_b   1.000
_cell.length_c   1.000
_cell.angle_alpha   90.00
_cell.angle_beta   90.00
_cell.angle_gamma   90.00
#
_symmetry.space_group_name_H-M   'P 1'
#
loop_
_entity.id
_entity.type
_entity.pdbx_description
1 polymer ?
#
loop_
_entity_poly.entity_id
_entity_poly.type
_entity_poly.pdbx_seq_one_letter_code
_entity_poly.pdbx_strand_id
1 'polypeptide(L)'
;LVYTEPEADDDFPSKITSKFNFTERDLDRHVDFNIRGDDVMVFLHIQKTGGTTFGRHLVKNIQLEQPCDCLAGQRKCTCHRPGKAESWLFSRF
;
A
#
# COMPACT_ATOMS: atom_id res chain seq x y z
N LEU A 1 -0.57 -27.40 42.87
CA LEU A 1 -1.49 -27.08 41.75
C LEU A 1 -0.62 -26.70 40.57
N VAL A 2 -0.48 -27.65 39.63
CA VAL A 2 0.32 -27.46 38.41
C VAL A 2 -0.55 -26.63 37.45
N TYR A 3 -0.05 -25.48 37.02
CA TYR A 3 -0.71 -24.67 35.99
C TYR A 3 -0.49 -25.36 34.63
N THR A 4 -1.57 -25.78 33.99
CA THR A 4 -1.57 -26.27 32.61
C THR A 4 -1.81 -25.06 31.69
N GLU A 5 -0.89 -24.80 30.75
CA GLU A 5 -1.12 -23.79 29.71
C GLU A 5 -2.20 -24.30 28.74
N PRO A 6 -3.16 -23.46 28.31
CA PRO A 6 -4.18 -23.89 27.37
C PRO A 6 -3.57 -24.13 25.99
N GLU A 7 -3.83 -25.32 25.45
CA GLU A 7 -3.44 -25.75 24.10
C GLU A 7 -4.05 -24.79 23.07
N ALA A 8 -3.25 -24.40 22.08
CA ALA A 8 -3.65 -23.47 21.04
C ALA A 8 -4.88 -24.01 20.27
N ASP A 9 -5.94 -23.19 20.20
CA ASP A 9 -7.16 -23.49 19.46
C ASP A 9 -6.85 -23.86 17.99
N ASP A 10 -7.14 -25.11 17.65
CA ASP A 10 -6.90 -25.78 16.37
C ASP A 10 -8.04 -25.51 15.36
N ASP A 11 -8.46 -24.23 15.19
CA ASP A 11 -9.51 -23.82 14.24
C ASP A 11 -9.08 -22.68 13.29
N PHE A 12 -7.80 -22.69 12.90
CA PHE A 12 -7.39 -22.05 11.65
C PHE A 12 -7.08 -23.14 10.63
N PRO A 13 -7.55 -23.05 9.36
CA PRO A 13 -7.18 -24.01 8.32
C PRO A 13 -5.69 -23.89 8.04
N SER A 14 -4.93 -24.64 8.82
CA SER A 14 -3.49 -24.72 8.79
C SER A 14 -3.09 -25.51 7.55
N LYS A 15 -2.23 -24.88 6.73
CA LYS A 15 -1.38 -25.49 5.68
C LYS A 15 -1.96 -25.50 4.26
N ILE A 16 -1.93 -24.34 3.61
CA ILE A 16 -1.60 -24.29 2.17
C ILE A 16 -0.10 -24.62 2.06
N THR A 17 0.22 -25.89 1.80
CA THR A 17 1.60 -26.44 1.80
C THR A 17 2.29 -26.45 0.43
N SER A 18 1.73 -25.81 -0.59
CA SER A 18 2.43 -25.67 -1.87
C SER A 18 3.04 -24.27 -1.97
N LYS A 19 4.31 -24.14 -1.58
CA LYS A 19 5.10 -22.92 -1.88
C LYS A 19 5.63 -23.04 -3.31
N PHE A 20 5.29 -22.07 -4.15
CA PHE A 20 5.86 -21.97 -5.50
C PHE A 20 7.35 -21.61 -5.41
N ASN A 21 8.17 -22.18 -6.30
CA ASN A 21 9.60 -21.93 -6.32
C ASN A 21 9.91 -20.62 -7.08
N PHE A 22 9.80 -19.50 -6.37
CA PHE A 22 10.16 -18.17 -6.86
C PHE A 22 11.68 -17.99 -6.92
N THR A 23 12.18 -17.31 -7.95
CA THR A 23 13.57 -16.85 -7.99
C THR A 23 13.75 -15.62 -7.09
N GLU A 24 14.99 -15.30 -6.72
CA GLU A 24 15.28 -14.06 -5.98
C GLU A 24 14.73 -12.82 -6.69
N ARG A 25 14.79 -12.78 -8.02
CA ARG A 25 14.27 -11.68 -8.84
C ARG A 25 12.74 -11.56 -8.78
N ASP A 26 12.03 -12.67 -8.55
CA ASP A 26 10.57 -12.64 -8.43
C ASP A 26 10.12 -12.04 -7.11
N LEU A 27 10.95 -12.14 -6.07
CA LEU A 27 10.66 -11.68 -4.71
C LEU A 27 11.24 -10.28 -4.43
N ASP A 28 12.40 -9.95 -5.00
CA ASP A 28 13.04 -8.66 -4.77
C ASP A 28 12.31 -7.53 -5.50
N ARG A 29 11.83 -6.57 -4.73
CA ARG A 29 11.14 -5.37 -5.21
C ARG A 29 11.79 -4.13 -4.59
N HIS A 30 13.05 -3.93 -4.93
CA HIS A 30 13.75 -2.70 -4.62
C HIS A 30 13.52 -1.66 -5.73
N VAL A 31 12.95 -0.52 -5.36
CA VAL A 31 12.74 0.64 -6.25
C VAL A 31 13.29 1.87 -5.53
N ASP A 32 14.29 2.51 -6.11
CA ASP A 32 14.78 3.82 -5.64
C ASP A 32 13.84 4.92 -6.14
N PHE A 33 12.71 5.08 -5.44
CA PHE A 33 11.65 5.99 -5.84
C PHE A 33 12.05 7.44 -5.58
N ASN A 34 12.19 8.23 -6.64
CA ASN A 34 12.51 9.65 -6.56
C ASN A 34 11.27 10.52 -6.79
N ILE A 35 10.62 10.93 -5.70
CA ILE A 35 9.42 11.78 -5.76
C ILE A 35 9.67 13.15 -6.39
N ARG A 36 10.89 13.68 -6.31
CA ARG A 36 11.27 14.99 -6.90
C ARG A 36 11.64 14.88 -8.39
N GLY A 37 12.01 13.67 -8.82
CA GLY A 37 12.32 13.32 -10.21
C GLY A 37 11.05 13.17 -11.06
N ASP A 38 11.04 12.16 -11.93
CA ASP A 38 9.97 11.94 -12.91
C ASP A 38 9.15 10.66 -12.63
N ASP A 39 9.43 9.97 -11.53
CA ASP A 39 8.77 8.71 -11.18
C ASP A 39 7.30 8.92 -10.83
N VAL A 40 6.45 8.00 -11.30
CA VAL A 40 5.00 8.00 -11.01
C VAL A 40 4.58 6.63 -10.49
N MET A 41 3.98 6.61 -9.30
CA MET A 41 3.33 5.41 -8.78
C MET A 41 1.92 5.31 -9.38
N VAL A 42 1.58 4.14 -9.93
CA VAL A 42 0.27 3.87 -10.52
C VAL A 42 -0.47 2.85 -9.67
N PHE A 43 -1.61 3.25 -9.09
CA PHE A 43 -2.45 2.34 -8.33
C PHE A 43 -3.60 1.81 -9.21
N LEU A 44 -3.44 0.57 -9.67
CA LEU A 44 -4.50 -0.16 -10.38
C LEU A 44 -5.53 -0.71 -9.38
N HIS A 45 -6.72 -0.11 -9.34
CA HIS A 45 -7.77 -0.47 -8.40
C HIS A 45 -8.72 -1.54 -8.98
N ILE A 46 -8.72 -2.73 -8.37
CA ILE A 46 -9.65 -3.83 -8.67
C ILE A 46 -10.84 -3.79 -7.70
N GLN A 47 -12.04 -4.12 -8.19
CA GLN A 47 -13.25 -4.05 -7.39
C GLN A 47 -13.22 -5.01 -6.19
N LYS A 48 -13.77 -4.56 -5.05
CA LYS A 48 -13.97 -5.34 -3.82
C LYS A 48 -12.68 -5.88 -3.17
N THR A 49 -11.50 -5.35 -3.51
CA THR A 49 -10.21 -5.71 -2.89
C THR A 49 -9.76 -4.75 -1.79
N GLY A 50 -10.66 -3.92 -1.26
CA GLY A 50 -10.32 -2.90 -0.26
C GLY A 50 -9.57 -1.68 -0.84
N GLY A 51 -9.52 -1.52 -2.16
CA GLY A 51 -8.79 -0.42 -2.79
C GLY A 51 -9.29 1.00 -2.47
N THR A 52 -10.53 1.16 -1.99
CA THR A 52 -11.00 2.43 -1.42
C THR A 52 -10.22 2.82 -0.16
N THR A 53 -10.01 1.85 0.74
CA THR A 53 -9.23 2.08 1.97
C THR A 53 -7.77 2.27 1.62
N PHE A 54 -7.21 1.37 0.81
CA PHE A 54 -5.81 1.45 0.39
C PHE A 54 -5.49 2.78 -0.31
N GLY A 55 -6.31 3.19 -1.30
CA GLY A 55 -6.15 4.46 -1.98
C GLY A 55 -6.20 5.68 -1.05
N ARG A 56 -7.06 5.64 -0.01
CA ARG A 56 -7.08 6.68 1.03
C ARG A 56 -5.76 6.74 1.81
N HIS A 57 -5.14 5.60 2.11
CA HIS A 57 -3.83 5.56 2.76
C HIS A 57 -2.75 6.18 1.87
N LEU A 58 -2.78 5.95 0.55
CA LEU A 58 -1.79 6.53 -0.37
C LEU A 58 -1.79 8.07 -0.36
N VAL A 59 -2.96 8.69 -0.25
CA VAL A 59 -3.09 10.16 -0.32
C VAL A 59 -3.08 10.85 1.05
N LYS A 60 -3.27 10.12 2.16
CA LYS A 60 -3.36 10.73 3.52
C LYS A 60 -2.34 10.22 4.54
N ASN A 61 -1.78 9.03 4.34
CA ASN A 61 -1.06 8.30 5.39
C ASN A 61 0.37 7.91 4.99
N ILE A 62 0.93 8.52 3.94
CA ILE A 62 2.36 8.44 3.61
C ILE A 62 3.04 9.68 4.19
N GLN A 63 4.16 9.50 4.89
CA GLN A 63 4.95 10.61 5.39
C GLN A 63 5.76 11.21 4.23
N LEU A 64 5.31 12.37 3.75
CA LEU A 64 5.90 13.08 2.62
C LEU A 64 6.42 14.44 3.07
N GLU A 65 7.46 14.92 2.39
CA GLU A 65 7.93 16.31 2.56
C GLU A 65 6.82 17.32 2.18
N GLN A 66 6.11 17.04 1.08
CA GLN A 66 4.92 17.78 0.67
C GLN A 66 3.72 16.81 0.63
N PRO A 67 2.78 16.91 1.59
CA PRO A 67 1.57 16.09 1.61
C PRO A 67 0.65 16.35 0.41
N CYS A 68 -0.27 15.43 0.12
CA CYS A 68 -1.33 15.69 -0.85
C CYS A 68 -2.38 16.66 -0.29
N ASP A 69 -2.90 17.54 -1.15
CA ASP A 69 -3.99 18.45 -0.80
C ASP A 69 -5.35 17.78 -1.03
N CYS A 70 -6.03 17.41 0.05
CA CYS A 70 -7.34 16.77 0.03
C CYS A 70 -8.42 17.69 0.60
N LEU A 71 -9.08 18.47 -0.27
CA LEU A 71 -10.16 19.38 0.15
C LEU A 71 -11.42 18.62 0.55
N ALA A 72 -12.06 19.03 1.65
CA ALA A 72 -13.33 18.46 2.08
C ALA A 72 -14.40 18.62 0.98
N GLY A 73 -15.13 17.53 0.69
CA GLY A 73 -16.14 17.50 -0.36
C GLY A 73 -15.60 17.11 -1.75
N GLN A 74 -14.29 17.16 -1.99
CA GLN A 74 -13.70 16.65 -3.21
C GLN A 74 -13.43 15.14 -3.11
N ARG A 75 -13.70 14.41 -4.20
CA ARG A 75 -13.41 12.98 -4.30
C ARG A 75 -11.95 12.68 -4.64
N LYS A 76 -11.22 13.70 -5.15
CA LYS A 76 -9.85 13.62 -5.64
C LYS A 76 -8.98 14.59 -4.86
N CYS A 77 -7.82 14.14 -4.45
CA CYS A 77 -6.74 14.89 -3.84
C CYS A 77 -5.73 15.31 -4.92
N THR A 78 -4.99 16.37 -4.62
CA THR A 78 -3.90 16.85 -5.49
C THR A 78 -2.57 16.40 -4.89
N CYS A 79 -1.94 15.40 -5.50
CA CYS A 79 -0.69 14.80 -5.04
C CYS A 79 0.48 15.25 -5.91
N HIS A 80 0.92 16.49 -5.73
CA HIS A 80 2.02 17.05 -6.50
C HIS A 80 3.39 16.73 -5.91
N ARG A 81 4.41 16.74 -6.77
CA ARG A 81 5.82 16.66 -6.37
C ARG A 81 6.19 17.88 -5.52
N PRO A 82 7.16 17.77 -4.60
CA PRO A 82 7.68 18.92 -3.86
C PRO A 82 8.17 20.03 -4.80
N GLY A 83 7.55 21.21 -4.72
CA GLY A 83 7.94 22.39 -5.51
C GLY A 83 7.56 22.38 -7.00
N LYS A 84 6.76 21.41 -7.48
CA LYS A 84 6.25 21.38 -8.86
C LYS A 84 4.72 21.16 -8.88
N ALA A 85 4.08 21.42 -10.01
CA ALA A 85 2.65 21.17 -10.22
C ALA A 85 2.35 19.83 -10.95
N GLU A 86 3.30 18.90 -10.91
CA GLU A 86 3.20 17.57 -11.54
C GLU A 86 2.82 16.52 -10.51
N SER A 87 1.98 15.56 -10.88
CA SER A 87 1.57 14.47 -9.98
C SER A 87 2.59 13.33 -9.94
N TRP A 88 2.91 12.84 -8.74
CA TRP A 88 3.72 11.63 -8.54
C TRP A 88 2.87 10.36 -8.36
N LEU A 89 1.54 10.52 -8.22
CA LEU A 89 0.59 9.43 -8.02
C LEU A 89 -0.52 9.48 -9.08
N PHE A 90 -0.71 8.36 -9.78
CA PHE A 90 -1.87 8.11 -10.62
C PHE A 90 -2.82 7.15 -9.90
N SER A 91 -3.95 7.69 -9.43
CA SER A 91 -4.98 6.92 -8.72
C SER A 91 -6.37 7.56 -8.89
N ARG A 92 -7.41 6.87 -8.41
CA ARG A 92 -8.77 7.42 -8.33
C ARG A 92 -8.90 8.55 -7.29
N PHE A 93 -8.11 8.47 -6.22
CA PHE A 93 -8.16 9.35 -5.06
C PHE A 93 -7.27 10.56 -5.24
#